data_AF-A0A961ESD5-F1
#
_entry.id   AF-A0A961ESD5-F1
#
_cell.length_a   1.000
_cell.length_b   1.000
_cell.length_c   1.000
_cell.angle_alpha   90.00
_cell.angle_beta   90.00
_cell.angle_gamma   90.00
#
_symmetry.space_group_name_H-M   'P 1'
#
loop_
_entity.id
_entity.type
_entity.pdbx_description
1 polymer ?
#
loop_
_entity_poly.entity_id
_entity_poly.type
_entity_poly.pdbx_seq_one_letter_code
_entity_poly.pdbx_strand_id
1 'polypeptide(L)' 'MEQLPNSPSELLKYCRDKGIDYVDVRFTDMLGMMQHFTMHIGAMSEEDFTLGLGFDGSSIRGWKAINES' A
#
# COMPACT_ATOMS: atom_id res chain seq x y z
N MET A 1 4.98 2.77 -25.14
CA MET A 1 4.47 2.88 -23.74
C MET A 1 5.69 3.02 -22.85
N GLU A 2 5.63 3.93 -21.87
CA GLU A 2 6.66 4.01 -20.83
C GLU A 2 6.66 2.68 -20.05
N GLN A 3 7.84 2.10 -19.82
CA GLN A 3 7.93 0.89 -19.01
C GLN A 3 7.61 1.25 -17.56
N LEU A 4 6.68 0.51 -16.98
CA LEU A 4 6.39 0.60 -15.55
C LEU A 4 7.50 -0.12 -14.76
N PRO A 5 7.84 0.38 -13.56
CA PRO A 5 8.78 -0.30 -12.67
C PRO A 5 8.30 -1.71 -12.34
N ASN A 6 9.23 -2.67 -12.29
CA ASN A 6 8.93 -4.10 -12.09
C ASN A 6 9.46 -4.67 -10.77
N SER A 7 10.14 -3.86 -9.96
CA SER A 7 10.67 -4.22 -8.64
C SER A 7 10.44 -3.10 -7.62
N PRO A 8 10.48 -3.41 -6.30
CA PRO A 8 10.36 -2.40 -5.24
C PRO A 8 11.36 -1.25 -5.38
N SER A 9 12.63 -1.58 -5.63
CA SER A 9 13.70 -0.58 -5.78
C SER A 9 13.47 0.31 -7.00
N GLU A 10 13.04 -0.28 -8.13
CA GLU A 10 12.68 0.48 -9.33
C GLU A 10 11.49 1.41 -9.09
N LEU A 11 10.46 0.96 -8.35
CA LEU A 11 9.29 1.77 -8.03
C LEU A 11 9.66 2.97 -7.14
N LEU A 12 10.41 2.73 -6.06
CA LEU A 12 10.82 3.81 -5.16
C LEU A 12 11.72 4.83 -5.87
N LYS A 13 12.61 4.36 -6.77
CA LYS A 13 13.40 5.24 -7.63
C LYS A 13 12.51 6.02 -8.60
N TYR A 14 11.56 5.36 -9.25
CA TYR A 14 10.61 5.98 -10.17
C TYR A 14 9.82 7.11 -9.48
N CYS A 15 9.31 6.87 -8.27
CA CYS A 15 8.61 7.87 -7.49
C CYS A 15 9.50 9.09 -7.19
N ARG A 16 10.75 8.88 -6.76
CA ARG A 16 11.70 9.98 -6.52
C ARG A 16 12.02 10.78 -7.79
N ASP A 17 12.33 10.09 -8.88
CA ASP A 17 12.72 10.72 -10.15
C ASP A 17 11.57 11.54 -10.77
N LYS A 18 10.32 11.14 -10.51
CA LYS A 18 9.11 11.82 -10.99
C LYS A 18 8.52 12.82 -10.00
N GLY A 19 9.08 12.95 -8.79
CA GLY A 19 8.54 13.83 -7.73
C GLY A 19 7.16 13.39 -7.23
N ILE A 20 6.93 12.08 -7.10
CA ILE A 20 5.70 11.51 -6.56
C ILE A 20 5.84 11.40 -5.04
N ASP A 21 5.04 12.18 -4.31
CA ASP A 21 5.11 12.24 -2.84
C ASP A 21 4.22 11.21 -2.14
N TYR A 22 3.17 10.73 -2.82
CA TYR A 22 2.14 9.89 -2.22
C TYR A 22 1.87 8.62 -3.03
N VAL A 23 1.59 7.54 -2.32
CA VAL A 23 1.12 6.27 -2.88
C VAL A 23 -0.23 5.89 -2.30
N ASP A 24 -1.08 5.36 -3.16
CA ASP A 24 -2.42 4.88 -2.82
C ASP A 24 -2.42 3.35 -2.83
N VAL A 25 -2.46 2.75 -1.64
CA VAL A 25 -2.46 1.30 -1.47
C VAL A 25 -3.89 0.82 -1.54
N ARG A 26 -4.19 -0.03 -2.52
CA ARG A 26 -5.55 -0.54 -2.76
C ARG A 26 -5.63 -2.03 -2.51
N PHE A 27 -6.73 -2.45 -1.90
CA PHE A 27 -7.05 -3.85 -1.68
C PHE A 27 -8.56 -4.06 -1.76
N THR A 28 -8.97 -5.31 -1.84
CA THR A 28 -10.39 -5.68 -1.95
C THR A 28 -10.79 -6.45 -0.70
N ASP A 29 -11.90 -6.06 -0.07
CA ASP A 29 -12.46 -6.82 1.05
C ASP A 29 -13.18 -8.11 0.58
N MET A 30 -13.66 -8.91 1.53
CA MET A 30 -14.33 -10.18 1.22
C MET A 30 -15.61 -10.03 0.39
N LEU A 31 -16.25 -8.86 0.43
CA LEU A 31 -17.49 -8.58 -0.29
C LEU A 31 -17.22 -7.93 -1.66
N GLY A 32 -15.96 -7.70 -2.01
CA GLY A 32 -15.57 -7.12 -3.28
C GLY A 32 -15.47 -5.60 -3.29
N MET A 33 -15.57 -4.92 -2.13
CA MET A 33 -15.39 -3.46 -2.10
C MET A 33 -13.91 -3.10 -2.17
N MET A 34 -13.58 -2.13 -3.02
CA MET A 34 -12.23 -1.56 -3.09
C MET A 34 -12.04 -0.63 -1.89
N GLN A 35 -11.07 -0.99 -1.06
CA GLN A 35 -10.60 -0.21 0.07
C GLN A 35 -9.24 0.36 -0.29
N HIS A 36 -8.91 1.52 0.26
CA HIS A 36 -7.62 2.13 0.03
C HIS A 36 -7.17 3.00 1.20
N PHE A 37 -5.87 3.19 1.31
CA PHE A 37 -5.29 4.21 2.16
C PHE A 37 -4.11 4.86 1.44
N THR A 38 -3.89 6.14 1.74
CA THR A 38 -2.81 6.94 1.15
C THR A 38 -1.73 7.17 2.19
N MET A 39 -0.47 7.00 1.78
CA MET A 39 0.68 7.31 2.63
C MET A 39 1.76 8.05 1.83
N HIS A 40 2.61 8.79 2.54
CA HIS A 40 3.75 9.46 1.95
C HIS A 40 4.81 8.42 1.55
N ILE A 41 5.41 8.55 0.37
CA ILE A 41 6.39 7.58 -0.15
C ILE A 41 7.62 7.45 0.75
N GLY A 42 7.99 8.53 1.45
CA GLY A 42 9.10 8.52 2.41
C GLY A 42 8.87 7.67 3.66
N ALA A 43 7.64 7.21 3.90
CA ALA A 43 7.33 6.24 4.96
C ALA A 43 7.44 4.78 4.48
N MET A 44 7.71 4.56 3.18
CA MET A 44 7.82 3.24 2.58
C MET A 44 9.28 2.87 2.33
N SER A 45 9.62 1.62 2.61
CA SER A 45 10.91 0.98 2.40
C SER A 45 10.76 -0.22 1.46
N GLU A 46 11.88 -0.77 0.98
CA GLU A 46 11.85 -1.99 0.17
C GLU A 46 11.35 -3.20 0.97
N GLU A 47 11.55 -3.21 2.29
CA GLU A 47 11.13 -4.30 3.19
C GLU A 47 9.61 -4.42 3.29
N ASP A 48 8.88 -3.29 3.21
CA ASP A 48 7.42 -3.24 3.29
C ASP A 48 6.72 -4.03 2.17
N PHE A 49 7.39 -4.24 1.03
CA PHE A 49 6.86 -5.08 -0.06
C PHE A 49 6.89 -6.58 0.26
N THR A 50 7.61 -6.98 1.30
CA THR A 50 7.72 -8.37 1.76
C THR A 50 7.09 -8.59 3.12
N LEU A 51 7.27 -7.65 4.06
CA LEU A 51 6.65 -7.69 5.40
C LEU A 51 5.18 -7.27 5.37
N GLY A 52 4.81 -6.44 4.40
CA GLY A 52 3.47 -5.85 4.30
C GLY A 52 3.34 -4.55 5.10
N LEU A 53 2.24 -3.85 4.84
CA LEU A 53 1.89 -2.60 5.51
C LEU A 53 0.84 -2.86 6.60
N GLY A 54 1.06 -2.32 7.79
CA GLY A 54 0.09 -2.40 8.89
C GLY A 54 -1.11 -1.46 8.66
N PHE A 55 -2.32 -1.95 8.94
CA PHE A 55 -3.57 -1.16 8.95
C PHE A 55 -4.57 -1.79 9.95
N ASP A 56 -5.57 -1.02 10.38
CA ASP A 56 -6.61 -1.52 11.30
C ASP A 56 -7.64 -2.39 10.56
N GLY A 57 -7.59 -3.70 10.83
CA GLY A 57 -8.50 -4.68 10.26
C GLY A 57 -9.91 -4.68 10.85
N SER A 58 -10.14 -4.07 12.01
CA SER A 58 -11.49 -4.04 12.61
C SER A 58 -12.45 -3.09 11.89
N SER A 59 -11.89 -2.11 11.18
CA SER A 59 -12.62 -1.20 10.32
C SER A 59 -13.03 -1.84 8.97
N ILE A 60 -12.55 -3.05 8.66
CA ILE A 60 -12.90 -3.79 7.44
C ILE A 60 -13.95 -4.85 7.75
N ARG A 61 -15.09 -4.74 7.07
CA ARG A 61 -16.25 -5.60 7.32
C ARG A 61 -15.89 -7.07 7.11
N GLY A 62 -16.04 -7.85 8.18
CA GLY A 62 -15.82 -9.30 8.15
C GLY A 62 -14.36 -9.74 8.31
N TRP A 63 -13.44 -8.85 8.68
CA TRP A 63 -12.02 -9.21 8.88
C TRP A 63 -11.69 -9.52 10.35
N LYS A 64 -11.54 -8.50 11.19
CA LYS A 64 -11.16 -8.67 12.60
C LYS A 64 -12.16 -8.03 13.56
N ALA A 65 -12.25 -8.57 14.77
CA ALA A 65 -12.97 -7.90 15.86
C ALA A 65 -12.11 -6.77 16.46
N ILE A 66 -12.75 -5.79 17.10
CA ILE A 66 -12.10 -4.60 17.67
C ILE A 66 -11.05 -4.97 18.74
N ASN A 67 -11.21 -6.10 19.43
CA ASN A 67 -10.28 -6.57 20.46
C ASN A 67 -9.06 -7.35 19.90
N GLU A 68 -8.96 -7.52 18.59
CA GLU A 68 -7.86 -8.24 17.90
C GLU A 68 -7.13 -7.35 16.87
N SER A 69 -7.29 -6.03 17.00
CA SER A 69 -6.73 -5.00 16.10
C SER A 69 -5.28 -4.70 16.39
#